data_AF-A0A931WAH5-F1
#
_entry.id   AF-A0A931WAH5-F1
#
_cell.length_a   1.000
_cell.length_b   1.000
_cell.length_c   1.000
_cell.angle_alpha   90.00
_cell.angle_beta   90.00
_cell.angle_gamma   90.00
#
_symmetry.space_group_name_H-M   'P 1'
#
loop_
_entity.id
_entity.type
_entity.pdbx_description
1 polymer ?
#
loop_
_entity_poly.entity_id
_entity_poly.type
_entity_poly.pdbx_seq_one_letter_code
_entity_poly.pdbx_strand_id
1 'polypeptide(L)'
;MITFFAKPPFEAKGHLMRVSSIIRGEQIAAYLQNARLNPPSGYEDDICIYVKPNIRPGNDYKFEKHSYIDIHDGFELRHTLRKYPEVGCISISDHATYVLKQYIKNKIVTIPHHHLNFERAKRADVRNVVTRVGITGSPAAFQFIPDEIRKGLAERGMELMEWSHFYPRTSVARFHQHIDIHLEWRPWKKQLSSPLKITNAASFGVPTIALMFDEPSFKEVDGCYIGVNTPEEALAQVDALRNPDGSQTALYTNIAKVCLEKAEKYHIDNISKLFPELT
;
A
#
# COMPACT_ATOMS: atom_id res chain seq x y z
N MET A 1 -6.96 -10.98 23.77
CA MET A 1 -5.87 -11.28 22.81
C MET A 1 -6.41 -10.97 21.41
N ILE A 2 -5.60 -10.99 20.34
CA ILE A 2 -6.06 -10.61 18.99
C ILE A 2 -6.02 -11.83 18.07
N THR A 3 -7.12 -12.10 17.39
CA THR A 3 -7.22 -13.19 16.42
C THR A 3 -7.48 -12.66 15.02
N PHE A 4 -6.59 -12.99 14.09
CA PHE A 4 -6.75 -12.69 12.67
C PHE A 4 -7.32 -13.88 11.91
N PHE A 5 -8.41 -13.68 11.20
CA PHE A 5 -8.98 -14.62 10.25
C PHE A 5 -8.66 -14.16 8.82
N ALA A 6 -7.68 -14.80 8.20
CA ALA A 6 -7.22 -14.46 6.86
C ALA A 6 -7.07 -15.71 5.99
N LYS A 7 -7.63 -15.68 4.78
CA LYS A 7 -7.47 -16.81 3.84
C LYS A 7 -6.04 -16.84 3.30
N PRO A 8 -5.45 -18.03 3.08
CA PRO A 8 -4.09 -18.14 2.58
C PRO A 8 -3.97 -17.49 1.19
N PRO A 9 -2.82 -16.85 0.90
CA PRO A 9 -2.51 -16.39 -0.44
C PRO A 9 -2.34 -17.57 -1.41
N PHE A 10 -2.57 -17.31 -2.69
CA PHE A 10 -2.40 -18.30 -3.75
C PHE A 10 -2.05 -17.60 -5.06
N GLU A 11 -1.42 -18.31 -5.98
CA GLU A 11 -1.16 -17.80 -7.32
C GLU A 11 -2.31 -18.14 -8.28
N ALA A 12 -2.72 -17.18 -9.09
CA ALA A 12 -3.66 -17.39 -10.18
C ALA A 12 -3.24 -16.59 -11.41
N LYS A 13 -3.13 -17.26 -12.56
CA LYS A 13 -2.72 -16.64 -13.84
C LYS A 13 -1.40 -15.86 -13.74
N GLY A 14 -0.42 -16.40 -13.00
CA GLY A 14 0.87 -15.74 -12.78
C GLY A 14 0.83 -14.50 -11.89
N HIS A 15 -0.24 -14.30 -11.12
CA HIS A 15 -0.38 -13.19 -10.18
C HIS A 15 -0.68 -13.69 -8.76
N LEU A 16 -0.05 -13.06 -7.78
CA LEU A 16 -0.30 -13.34 -6.37
C LEU A 16 -1.64 -12.76 -5.92
N MET A 17 -2.55 -13.63 -5.51
CA MET A 17 -3.85 -13.27 -4.97
C MET A 17 -3.79 -13.15 -3.44
N ARG A 18 -4.66 -12.31 -2.87
CA ARG A 18 -4.80 -12.07 -1.43
C ARG A 18 -3.54 -11.51 -0.76
N VAL A 19 -2.85 -10.59 -1.42
CA VAL A 19 -1.74 -9.83 -0.83
C VAL A 19 -2.15 -9.13 0.48
N SER A 20 -3.40 -8.66 0.58
CA SER A 20 -3.92 -8.08 1.83
C SER A 20 -3.99 -9.08 2.98
N SER A 21 -4.19 -10.38 2.74
CA SER A 21 -4.15 -11.42 3.79
C SER A 21 -2.74 -11.59 4.36
N ILE A 22 -1.72 -11.46 3.51
CA ILE A 22 -0.31 -11.46 3.95
C ILE A 22 -0.02 -10.21 4.79
N ILE A 23 -0.32 -9.03 4.25
CA ILE A 23 0.02 -7.73 4.89
C ILE A 23 -0.77 -7.55 6.21
N ARG A 24 -2.10 -7.68 6.15
CA ARG A 24 -2.99 -7.37 7.29
C ARG A 24 -3.11 -8.52 8.30
N GLY A 25 -2.95 -9.76 7.85
CA GLY A 25 -3.11 -10.94 8.68
C GLY A 25 -1.78 -11.52 9.10
N GLU A 26 -1.08 -12.18 8.18
CA GLU A 26 0.13 -12.96 8.48
C GLU A 26 1.24 -12.11 9.11
N GLN A 27 1.59 -10.98 8.49
CA GLN A 27 2.72 -10.16 8.93
C GLN A 27 2.44 -9.47 10.26
N ILE A 28 1.23 -8.96 10.48
CA ILE A 28 0.84 -8.37 11.76
C ILE A 28 0.77 -9.42 12.87
N ALA A 29 0.15 -10.57 12.61
CA ALA A 29 0.05 -11.65 13.60
C ALA A 29 1.43 -12.21 13.99
N ALA A 30 2.35 -12.30 13.03
CA ALA A 30 3.73 -12.72 13.31
C ALA A 30 4.54 -11.66 14.08
N TYR A 31 4.18 -10.38 13.96
CA TYR A 31 4.88 -9.27 14.61
C TYR A 31 4.38 -9.00 16.04
N LEU A 32 3.07 -9.15 16.27
CA LEU A 32 2.46 -8.92 17.59
C LEU A 32 2.59 -10.16 18.51
N GLN A 33 3.09 -9.95 19.73
CA GLN A 33 3.25 -11.03 20.72
C GLN A 33 1.92 -11.63 21.19
N ASN A 34 0.85 -10.83 21.19
CA ASN A 34 -0.47 -11.20 21.68
C ASN A 34 -1.49 -11.39 20.55
N ALA A 35 -1.01 -11.78 19.36
CA ALA A 35 -1.83 -12.06 18.20
C ALA A 35 -1.64 -13.50 17.70
N ARG A 36 -2.67 -14.02 17.02
CA ARG A 36 -2.62 -15.32 16.36
C ARG A 36 -3.38 -15.32 15.04
N LEU A 37 -2.94 -16.15 14.12
CA LEU A 37 -3.50 -16.30 12.78
C LEU A 37 -4.30 -17.60 12.70
N ASN A 38 -5.58 -17.49 12.35
CA ASN A 38 -6.50 -18.62 12.10
C ASN A 38 -6.45 -19.74 13.18
N PRO A 39 -6.57 -19.42 14.48
CA PRO A 39 -6.63 -20.45 15.52
C PRO A 39 -7.88 -21.32 15.33
N PRO A 40 -7.79 -22.64 15.58
CA PRO A 40 -8.95 -23.53 15.44
C PRO A 40 -9.98 -23.35 16.57
N SER A 41 -9.58 -22.81 17.72
CA SER A 41 -10.44 -22.61 18.90
C SER A 41 -9.85 -21.62 19.91
N GLY A 42 -10.64 -21.24 20.92
CA GLY A 42 -10.18 -20.45 22.07
C GLY A 42 -10.18 -18.94 21.85
N TYR A 43 -10.84 -18.46 20.78
CA TYR A 43 -10.90 -17.05 20.34
C TYR A 43 -12.20 -16.34 20.71
N GLU A 44 -13.05 -16.99 21.49
CA GLU A 44 -14.40 -16.53 21.80
C GLU A 44 -14.41 -15.18 22.56
N ASP A 45 -13.34 -14.89 23.32
CA ASP A 45 -13.14 -13.65 24.07
C ASP A 45 -12.06 -12.72 23.45
N ASP A 46 -11.60 -13.02 22.23
CA ASP A 46 -10.60 -12.20 21.53
C ASP A 46 -11.22 -11.04 20.73
N ILE A 47 -10.39 -10.04 20.41
CA ILE A 47 -10.69 -9.16 19.29
C ILE A 47 -10.52 -9.95 17.99
N CYS A 48 -11.62 -10.18 17.28
CA CYS A 48 -11.65 -11.01 16.08
C CYS A 48 -11.61 -10.16 14.81
N ILE A 49 -10.51 -10.20 14.06
CA ILE A 49 -10.29 -9.40 12.85
C ILE A 49 -10.40 -10.28 11.62
N TYR A 50 -11.43 -10.06 10.80
CA TYR A 50 -11.67 -10.78 9.56
C TYR A 50 -11.08 -9.99 8.39
N VAL A 51 -9.95 -10.48 7.87
CA VAL A 51 -9.22 -9.83 6.78
C VAL A 51 -9.85 -10.18 5.43
N LYS A 52 -10.59 -9.22 4.86
CA LYS A 52 -11.31 -9.36 3.57
C LYS A 52 -12.00 -10.73 3.42
N PRO A 53 -12.91 -11.09 4.34
CA PRO A 53 -13.59 -12.38 4.32
C PRO A 53 -14.38 -12.53 3.00
N ASN A 54 -14.48 -13.74 2.48
CA ASN A 54 -15.25 -13.98 1.24
C ASN A 54 -16.71 -14.24 1.57
N ILE A 55 -17.46 -13.17 1.85
CA ILE A 55 -18.88 -13.22 2.17
C ILE A 55 -19.66 -12.69 0.98
N ARG A 56 -20.52 -13.53 0.39
CA ARG A 56 -21.36 -13.14 -0.74
C ARG A 56 -22.63 -12.43 -0.26
N PRO A 57 -23.19 -11.50 -1.05
CA PRO A 57 -24.50 -10.93 -0.77
C PRO A 57 -25.56 -12.02 -0.56
N GLY A 58 -26.32 -11.90 0.53
CA GLY A 58 -27.36 -12.86 0.90
C GLY A 58 -26.88 -14.02 1.78
N ASN A 59 -25.57 -14.26 1.90
CA ASN A 59 -25.07 -15.29 2.80
C ASN A 59 -25.08 -14.80 4.26
N ASP A 60 -25.41 -15.71 5.18
CA ASP A 60 -25.20 -15.49 6.61
C ASP A 60 -23.73 -15.75 6.97
N TYR A 61 -23.23 -14.95 7.90
CA TYR A 61 -21.93 -15.17 8.53
C TYR A 61 -22.09 -14.97 10.02
N LYS A 62 -21.52 -15.87 10.82
CA LYS A 62 -21.50 -15.73 12.27
C LYS A 62 -20.21 -15.04 12.67
N PHE A 63 -20.35 -13.82 13.19
CA PHE A 63 -19.24 -13.09 13.81
C PHE A 63 -19.23 -13.39 15.31
N GLU A 64 -18.03 -13.53 15.88
CA GLU A 64 -17.85 -13.58 17.32
C GLU A 64 -18.05 -12.20 17.95
N LYS A 65 -18.07 -12.14 19.28
CA LYS A 65 -18.05 -10.86 19.99
C LYS A 65 -16.76 -10.09 19.65
N HIS A 66 -16.82 -8.76 19.75
CA HIS A 66 -15.67 -7.87 19.47
C HIS A 66 -15.05 -8.08 18.07
N SER A 67 -15.91 -8.28 17.06
CA SER A 67 -15.47 -8.53 15.69
C SER A 67 -15.25 -7.25 14.89
N TYR A 68 -14.23 -7.27 14.05
CA TYR A 68 -13.93 -6.24 13.06
C TYR A 68 -13.78 -6.87 11.68
N ILE A 69 -14.40 -6.27 10.66
CA ILE A 69 -14.10 -6.56 9.26
C ILE A 69 -13.05 -5.58 8.77
N ASP A 70 -11.91 -6.09 8.33
CA ASP A 70 -10.88 -5.29 7.66
C ASP A 70 -11.21 -5.19 6.16
N ILE A 71 -11.72 -4.02 5.76
CA ILE A 71 -12.16 -3.75 4.40
C ILE A 71 -11.01 -3.12 3.61
N HIS A 72 -10.62 -3.80 2.53
CA HIS A 72 -9.45 -3.45 1.74
C HIS A 72 -9.80 -3.29 0.26
N ASP A 73 -9.51 -2.11 -0.28
CA ASP A 73 -9.56 -1.78 -1.72
C ASP A 73 -10.87 -2.18 -2.44
N GLY A 74 -12.02 -2.06 -1.79
CA GLY A 74 -13.31 -2.36 -2.43
C GLY A 74 -14.53 -2.30 -1.51
N PHE A 75 -15.71 -2.14 -2.11
CA PHE A 75 -17.00 -1.97 -1.42
C PHE A 75 -17.76 -3.28 -1.20
N GLU A 76 -17.16 -4.41 -1.56
CA GLU A 76 -17.87 -5.67 -1.66
C GLU A 76 -18.46 -6.07 -0.31
N LEU A 77 -17.85 -5.69 0.82
CA LEU A 77 -18.29 -6.04 2.17
C LEU A 77 -19.25 -5.01 2.81
N ARG A 78 -19.61 -3.93 2.11
CA ARG A 78 -20.54 -2.92 2.66
C ARG A 78 -21.91 -3.50 3.02
N HIS A 79 -22.37 -4.49 2.25
CA HIS A 79 -23.66 -5.13 2.48
C HIS A 79 -23.64 -5.97 3.76
N THR A 80 -22.52 -6.66 4.02
CA THR A 80 -22.29 -7.41 5.26
C THR A 80 -22.26 -6.46 6.45
N LEU A 81 -21.48 -5.38 6.38
CA LEU A 81 -21.38 -4.38 7.45
C LEU A 81 -22.75 -3.75 7.78
N ARG A 82 -23.58 -3.46 6.77
CA ARG A 82 -24.97 -2.98 6.99
C ARG A 82 -25.88 -3.98 7.71
N LYS A 83 -25.68 -5.27 7.46
CA LYS A 83 -26.48 -6.35 8.07
C LYS A 83 -26.07 -6.60 9.52
N TYR A 84 -24.80 -6.39 9.85
CA TYR A 84 -24.21 -6.61 11.17
C TYR A 84 -23.66 -5.28 11.73
N PRO A 85 -24.52 -4.33 12.14
CA PRO A 85 -24.11 -2.99 12.60
C PRO A 85 -23.23 -3.01 13.86
N GLU A 86 -23.28 -4.09 14.64
CA GLU A 86 -22.45 -4.34 15.83
C GLU A 86 -20.99 -4.68 15.49
N VAL A 87 -20.72 -5.15 14.28
CA VAL A 87 -19.37 -5.50 13.83
C VAL A 87 -18.61 -4.22 13.46
N GLY A 88 -17.40 -4.05 13.98
CA GLY A 88 -16.53 -2.94 13.63
C GLY A 88 -16.01 -3.03 12.19
N CYS A 89 -15.57 -1.90 11.65
CA CYS A 89 -14.94 -1.82 10.34
C CYS A 89 -13.54 -1.23 10.49
N ILE A 90 -12.51 -1.92 10.01
CA ILE A 90 -11.16 -1.37 9.88
C ILE A 90 -11.00 -0.85 8.45
N SER A 91 -10.65 0.43 8.33
CA SER A 91 -10.39 1.13 7.08
C SER A 91 -8.89 1.40 6.92
N ILE A 92 -8.42 1.53 5.67
CA ILE A 92 -6.99 1.57 5.32
C ILE A 92 -6.42 2.97 5.10
N SER A 93 -7.28 3.98 5.12
CA SER A 93 -6.90 5.38 4.89
C SER A 93 -7.99 6.31 5.45
N ASP A 94 -7.63 7.54 5.77
CA ASP A 94 -8.58 8.54 6.27
C ASP A 94 -9.60 8.89 5.19
N HIS A 95 -9.15 8.92 3.92
CA HIS A 95 -10.06 9.07 2.80
C HIS A 95 -11.07 7.91 2.71
N ALA A 96 -10.61 6.66 2.80
CA ALA A 96 -11.50 5.51 2.79
C ALA A 96 -12.50 5.55 3.96
N THR A 97 -12.07 6.00 5.14
CA THR A 97 -12.94 6.19 6.30
C THR A 97 -14.02 7.25 6.03
N TYR A 98 -13.64 8.41 5.46
CA TYR A 98 -14.59 9.46 5.08
C TYR A 98 -15.65 8.93 4.10
N VAL A 99 -15.22 8.17 3.09
CA VAL A 99 -16.11 7.59 2.09
C VAL A 99 -17.03 6.53 2.74
N LEU A 100 -16.49 5.61 3.53
CA LEU A 100 -17.26 4.53 4.17
C LEU A 100 -18.34 5.05 5.11
N LYS A 101 -18.10 6.14 5.84
CA LYS A 101 -19.09 6.80 6.72
C LYS A 101 -20.37 7.21 5.98
N GLN A 102 -20.33 7.41 4.66
CA GLN A 102 -21.50 7.72 3.86
C GLN A 102 -22.39 6.48 3.59
N TYR A 103 -21.85 5.28 3.79
CA TYR A 103 -22.50 4.03 3.37
C TYR A 103 -22.86 3.09 4.52
N ILE A 104 -22.17 3.16 5.66
CA ILE A 104 -22.35 2.23 6.79
C ILE A 104 -22.42 2.99 8.13
N LYS A 105 -23.08 2.39 9.13
CA LYS A 105 -23.23 2.97 10.48
C LYS A 105 -22.29 2.34 11.52
N ASN A 106 -21.54 1.31 11.13
CA ASN A 106 -20.61 0.58 11.98
C ASN A 106 -19.55 1.52 12.59
N LYS A 107 -18.98 1.13 13.73
CA LYS A 107 -17.77 1.78 14.27
C LYS A 107 -16.63 1.59 13.25
N ILE A 108 -16.15 2.68 12.65
CA ILE A 108 -15.02 2.65 11.71
C ILE A 108 -13.76 3.12 12.43
N VAL A 109 -12.70 2.31 12.37
CA VAL A 109 -11.35 2.64 12.86
C VAL A 109 -10.41 2.66 11.68
N THR A 110 -9.61 3.73 11.52
CA THR A 110 -8.57 3.78 10.48
C THR A 110 -7.30 3.10 11.01
N ILE A 111 -6.88 2.01 10.37
CA ILE A 111 -5.57 1.38 10.58
C ILE A 111 -4.91 1.22 9.21
N PRO A 112 -3.98 2.12 8.82
CA PRO A 112 -3.31 2.05 7.52
C PRO A 112 -2.50 0.77 7.32
N HIS A 113 -2.11 0.49 6.08
CA HIS A 113 -1.09 -0.53 5.83
C HIS A 113 0.25 -0.12 6.43
N HIS A 114 0.97 -1.10 6.97
CA HIS A 114 2.38 -0.91 7.18
C HIS A 114 3.12 -0.96 5.83
N HIS A 115 4.21 -0.22 5.68
CA HIS A 115 5.10 -0.37 4.54
C HIS A 115 5.94 -1.64 4.67
N LEU A 116 6.59 -2.04 3.58
CA LEU A 116 7.34 -3.30 3.50
C LEU A 116 8.76 -3.28 4.10
N ASN A 117 9.31 -2.13 4.49
CA ASN A 117 10.68 -2.00 5.02
C ASN A 117 10.78 -2.20 6.55
N PHE A 118 10.55 -3.40 7.07
CA PHE A 118 10.51 -3.64 8.53
C PHE A 118 11.87 -3.45 9.20
N GLU A 119 12.93 -3.69 8.43
CA GLU A 119 14.30 -3.63 8.91
C GLU A 119 14.86 -2.21 8.89
N ARG A 120 14.08 -1.22 8.42
CA ARG A 120 14.58 0.14 8.10
C ARG A 120 15.84 0.09 7.26
N ALA A 121 15.89 -0.86 6.33
CA ALA A 121 17.02 -1.05 5.44
C ALA A 121 17.15 0.19 4.56
N LYS A 122 18.36 0.73 4.49
CA LYS A 122 18.69 1.77 3.53
C LYS A 122 18.79 1.15 2.13
N ARG A 123 18.78 1.99 1.10
CA ARG A 123 19.18 1.56 -0.25
C ARG A 123 20.60 1.00 -0.16
N ALA A 124 20.78 -0.23 -0.64
CA ALA A 124 22.05 -0.96 -0.55
C ALA A 124 23.17 -0.23 -1.30
N ASP A 125 22.77 0.54 -2.30
CA ASP A 125 23.55 1.39 -3.14
C ASP A 125 23.04 2.83 -2.95
N VAL A 126 23.73 3.61 -2.12
CA VAL A 126 23.55 5.07 -2.11
C VAL A 126 24.19 5.63 -3.39
N ARG A 127 23.64 5.22 -4.54
CA ARG A 127 24.00 5.76 -5.84
C ARG A 127 23.51 7.20 -5.82
N ASN A 128 24.44 8.14 -5.87
CA ASN A 128 24.14 9.54 -6.08
C ASN A 128 23.67 9.82 -7.51
N VAL A 129 23.34 8.79 -8.30
CA VAL A 129 22.89 8.87 -9.70
C VAL A 129 21.49 8.31 -9.86
N VAL A 130 20.67 8.99 -10.65
CA VAL A 130 19.26 8.68 -10.92
C VAL A 130 19.16 8.09 -12.33
N THR A 131 19.01 6.77 -12.41
CA THR A 131 19.07 6.03 -13.69
C THR A 131 17.92 5.03 -13.85
N ARG A 132 17.20 4.71 -12.77
CA ARG A 132 16.18 3.67 -12.75
C ARG A 132 14.84 4.19 -12.27
N VAL A 133 13.81 4.02 -13.10
CA VAL A 133 12.41 4.27 -12.73
C VAL A 133 11.73 2.93 -12.50
N GLY A 134 11.11 2.76 -11.34
CA GLY A 134 10.38 1.55 -10.98
C GLY A 134 8.88 1.71 -11.05
N ILE A 135 8.18 0.67 -11.50
CA ILE A 135 6.72 0.54 -11.40
C ILE A 135 6.37 -0.80 -10.76
N THR A 136 5.44 -0.78 -9.81
CA THR A 136 4.86 -2.00 -9.23
C THR A 136 3.40 -2.17 -9.64
N GLY A 137 3.02 -3.37 -10.07
CA GLY A 137 1.64 -3.66 -10.47
C GLY A 137 1.44 -5.10 -10.95
N SER A 138 0.20 -5.42 -11.32
CA SER A 138 -0.04 -6.63 -12.11
C SER A 138 0.48 -6.42 -13.54
N PRO A 139 0.87 -7.49 -14.27
CA PRO A 139 1.33 -7.35 -15.65
C PRO A 139 0.33 -6.61 -16.55
N ALA A 140 -0.97 -6.87 -16.35
CA ALA A 140 -2.04 -6.18 -17.07
C ALA A 140 -2.16 -4.68 -16.74
N ALA A 141 -1.55 -4.19 -15.66
CA ALA A 141 -1.51 -2.76 -15.37
C ALA A 141 -0.42 -2.04 -16.18
N PHE A 142 0.66 -2.72 -16.54
CA PHE A 142 1.80 -2.10 -17.23
C PHE A 142 1.49 -1.70 -18.67
N GLN A 143 0.49 -2.31 -19.30
CA GLN A 143 0.01 -1.89 -20.62
C GLN A 143 -0.59 -0.48 -20.64
N PHE A 144 -0.96 0.07 -19.47
CA PHE A 144 -1.50 1.42 -19.36
C PHE A 144 -0.43 2.51 -19.16
N ILE A 145 0.85 2.12 -19.13
CA ILE A 145 1.96 3.07 -19.11
C ILE A 145 2.15 3.60 -20.53
N PRO A 146 2.03 4.93 -20.76
CA PRO A 146 2.15 5.52 -22.08
C PRO A 146 3.52 5.24 -22.71
N ASP A 147 3.53 4.99 -24.02
CA ASP A 147 4.76 4.75 -24.79
C ASP A 147 5.70 5.95 -24.75
N GLU A 148 5.15 7.16 -24.60
CA GLU A 148 5.88 8.41 -24.43
C GLU A 148 6.78 8.38 -23.21
N ILE A 149 6.30 7.83 -22.08
CA ILE A 149 7.13 7.67 -20.87
C ILE A 149 8.24 6.65 -21.15
N ARG A 150 7.92 5.51 -21.78
CA ARG A 150 8.90 4.45 -22.08
C ARG A 150 10.02 4.97 -22.98
N LYS A 151 9.67 5.60 -24.10
CA LYS A 151 10.61 6.18 -25.06
C LYS A 151 11.38 7.35 -24.44
N GLY A 152 10.69 8.25 -23.75
CA GLY A 152 11.31 9.40 -23.11
C GLY A 152 12.32 9.02 -22.02
N LEU A 153 12.08 7.96 -21.26
CA LEU A 153 13.06 7.42 -20.31
C LEU A 153 14.26 6.80 -21.03
N ALA A 154 14.04 6.03 -22.10
CA ALA A 154 15.12 5.43 -22.88
C ALA A 154 16.03 6.48 -23.53
N GLU A 155 15.47 7.56 -24.08
CA GLU A 155 16.20 8.70 -24.63
C GLU A 155 17.09 9.40 -23.58
N ARG A 156 16.70 9.35 -22.31
CA ARG A 156 17.45 9.88 -21.15
C ARG A 156 18.49 8.90 -20.61
N GLY A 157 18.67 7.75 -21.26
CA GLY A 157 19.53 6.65 -20.81
C GLY A 157 19.05 6.00 -19.52
N MET A 158 17.73 6.04 -19.25
CA MET A 158 17.14 5.48 -18.04
C MET A 158 16.47 4.14 -18.29
N GLU A 159 16.54 3.27 -17.30
CA GLU A 159 15.87 1.98 -17.29
C GLU A 159 14.49 2.12 -16.64
N LEU A 160 13.45 1.64 -17.33
CA LEU A 160 12.14 1.42 -16.75
C LEU A 160 12.00 -0.02 -16.28
N MET A 161 11.88 -0.21 -14.96
CA MET A 161 11.77 -1.51 -14.32
C MET A 161 10.33 -1.81 -13.90
N GLU A 162 9.76 -2.87 -14.45
CA GLU A 162 8.42 -3.35 -14.10
C GLU A 162 8.50 -4.52 -13.11
N TRP A 163 7.73 -4.45 -12.02
CA TRP A 163 7.75 -5.46 -10.98
C TRP A 163 6.37 -5.97 -10.60
N SER A 164 6.14 -7.26 -10.83
CA SER A 164 4.86 -7.95 -10.57
C SER A 164 4.96 -9.11 -9.57
N HIS A 165 6.15 -9.35 -9.01
CA HIS A 165 6.40 -10.44 -8.06
C HIS A 165 6.31 -9.96 -6.60
N PHE A 166 5.15 -10.12 -5.96
CA PHE A 166 4.87 -9.56 -4.63
C PHE A 166 5.17 -10.47 -3.43
N TYR A 167 5.83 -11.61 -3.66
CA TYR A 167 6.22 -12.55 -2.60
C TYR A 167 7.65 -13.08 -2.83
N PRO A 168 8.44 -13.29 -1.76
CA PRO A 168 8.20 -12.85 -0.38
C PRO A 168 8.32 -11.32 -0.22
N ARG A 169 7.92 -10.74 0.94
CA ARG A 169 8.05 -9.29 1.23
C ARG A 169 9.44 -8.74 0.87
N THR A 170 10.47 -9.51 1.17
CA THR A 170 11.87 -9.13 0.94
C THR A 170 12.23 -8.98 -0.54
N SER A 171 11.53 -9.63 -1.47
CA SER A 171 11.75 -9.42 -2.91
C SER A 171 11.27 -8.04 -3.34
N VAL A 172 10.10 -7.62 -2.83
CA VAL A 172 9.54 -6.29 -3.07
C VAL A 172 10.37 -5.21 -2.38
N ALA A 173 10.91 -5.49 -1.18
CA ALA A 173 11.87 -4.61 -0.52
C ALA A 173 13.12 -4.38 -1.37
N ARG A 174 13.70 -5.46 -1.89
CA ARG A 174 14.87 -5.38 -2.78
C ARG A 174 14.55 -4.56 -4.02
N PHE A 175 13.39 -4.74 -4.65
CA PHE A 175 12.99 -3.90 -5.78
C PHE A 175 13.07 -2.40 -5.46
N HIS A 176 12.47 -1.96 -4.35
CA HIS A 176 12.50 -0.55 -3.96
C HIS A 176 13.90 -0.06 -3.57
N GLN A 177 14.80 -0.95 -3.11
CA GLN A 177 16.20 -0.59 -2.90
C GLN A 177 16.94 -0.27 -4.21
N HIS A 178 16.55 -0.89 -5.33
CA HIS A 178 17.28 -0.83 -6.60
C HIS A 178 16.82 0.27 -7.55
N ILE A 179 15.66 0.89 -7.32
CA ILE A 179 15.10 1.97 -8.13
C ILE A 179 15.46 3.34 -7.55
N ASP A 180 15.45 4.37 -8.40
CA ASP A 180 15.74 5.75 -8.00
C ASP A 180 14.48 6.61 -7.93
N ILE A 181 13.50 6.33 -8.79
CA ILE A 181 12.19 6.99 -8.81
C ILE A 181 11.13 5.90 -8.86
N HIS A 182 10.08 6.02 -8.05
CA HIS A 182 8.86 5.20 -8.21
C HIS A 182 7.88 5.95 -9.11
N LEU A 183 7.33 5.29 -10.13
CA LEU A 183 6.28 5.85 -10.97
C LEU A 183 4.94 5.19 -10.62
N GLU A 184 4.03 5.98 -10.08
CA GLU A 184 2.65 5.57 -9.78
C GLU A 184 1.71 6.09 -10.87
N TRP A 185 1.50 5.26 -11.90
CA TRP A 185 0.63 5.60 -13.02
C TRP A 185 -0.64 4.76 -13.02
N ARG A 186 -1.77 5.37 -12.62
CA ARG A 186 -3.08 4.72 -12.55
C ARG A 186 -4.15 5.58 -13.23
N PRO A 187 -4.41 5.40 -14.53
CA PRO A 187 -5.42 6.17 -15.27
C PRO A 187 -6.86 5.71 -14.97
N TRP A 188 -7.16 5.29 -13.74
CA TRP A 188 -8.48 4.86 -13.31
C TRP A 188 -8.72 5.23 -11.86
N LYS A 189 -9.98 5.53 -11.52
CA LYS A 189 -10.38 5.95 -10.19
C LYS A 189 -10.56 4.76 -9.24
N LYS A 190 -9.99 4.86 -8.03
CA LYS A 190 -10.35 3.99 -6.90
C LYS A 190 -10.94 4.81 -5.76
N GLN A 191 -12.19 4.53 -5.42
CA GLN A 191 -12.90 5.21 -4.34
C GLN A 191 -12.39 4.84 -2.94
N LEU A 192 -11.93 3.60 -2.75
CA LEU A 192 -11.23 3.16 -1.54
C LEU A 192 -9.80 2.86 -1.96
N SER A 193 -8.91 3.84 -1.78
CA SER A 193 -7.49 3.70 -2.12
C SER A 193 -6.62 3.95 -0.88
N SER A 194 -5.44 3.35 -0.89
CA SER A 194 -4.38 3.60 0.08
C SER A 194 -3.14 4.14 -0.63
N PRO A 195 -2.33 4.96 0.06
CA PRO A 195 -1.04 5.42 -0.45
C PRO A 195 0.07 4.36 -0.36
N LEU A 196 -0.25 3.07 -0.18
CA LEU A 196 0.71 2.01 0.18
C LEU A 196 1.93 1.93 -0.77
N LYS A 197 1.73 2.10 -2.08
CA LYS A 197 2.87 2.04 -3.01
C LYS A 197 3.82 3.22 -2.83
N ILE A 198 3.28 4.41 -2.56
CA ILE A 198 4.07 5.60 -2.23
C ILE A 198 4.78 5.39 -0.89
N THR A 199 4.10 4.87 0.14
CA THR A 199 4.75 4.62 1.44
C THR A 199 5.83 3.55 1.36
N ASN A 200 5.65 2.52 0.51
CA ASN A 200 6.68 1.51 0.24
C ASN A 200 7.93 2.14 -0.37
N ALA A 201 7.80 2.95 -1.43
CA ALA A 201 8.93 3.67 -2.02
C ALA A 201 9.56 4.67 -1.03
N ALA A 202 8.72 5.44 -0.34
CA ALA A 202 9.14 6.45 0.62
C ALA A 202 9.96 5.85 1.78
N SER A 203 9.67 4.61 2.19
CA SER A 203 10.43 3.90 3.23
C SER A 203 11.89 3.61 2.87
N PHE A 204 12.30 3.80 1.61
CA PHE A 204 13.69 3.75 1.15
C PHE A 204 14.23 5.12 0.72
N GLY A 205 13.46 6.20 0.95
CA GLY A 205 13.80 7.54 0.49
C GLY A 205 13.69 7.70 -1.03
N VAL A 206 12.87 6.88 -1.70
CA VAL A 206 12.65 6.96 -3.16
C VAL A 206 11.50 7.93 -3.43
N PRO A 207 11.74 9.06 -4.14
CA PRO A 207 10.68 9.96 -4.58
C PRO A 207 9.70 9.25 -5.52
N THR A 208 8.42 9.58 -5.41
CA THR A 208 7.41 9.09 -6.35
C THR A 208 7.00 10.17 -7.36
N ILE A 209 6.88 9.84 -8.64
CA ILE A 209 6.11 10.63 -9.61
C ILE A 209 4.73 9.97 -9.74
N ALA A 210 3.66 10.70 -9.47
CA ALA A 210 2.32 10.15 -9.36
C ALA A 210 1.35 10.82 -10.32
N LEU A 211 0.63 10.02 -11.12
CA LEU A 211 -0.48 10.52 -11.91
C LEU A 211 -1.60 11.01 -10.98
N MET A 212 -1.92 12.30 -11.02
CA MET A 212 -2.92 12.97 -10.18
C MET A 212 -4.34 12.84 -10.74
N PHE A 213 -4.71 11.62 -11.11
CA PHE A 213 -6.07 11.32 -11.55
C PHE A 213 -6.97 10.98 -10.36
N ASP A 214 -7.47 12.01 -9.66
CA ASP A 214 -8.48 11.86 -8.59
C ASP A 214 -8.12 10.77 -7.54
N GLU A 215 -6.96 10.93 -6.91
CA GLU A 215 -6.45 10.06 -5.84
C GLU A 215 -6.35 10.81 -4.49
N PRO A 216 -7.47 11.05 -3.78
CA PRO A 216 -7.45 11.87 -2.56
C PRO A 216 -6.62 11.27 -1.42
N SER A 217 -6.42 9.94 -1.41
CA SER A 217 -5.63 9.26 -0.37
C SER A 217 -4.14 9.62 -0.42
N PHE A 218 -3.63 10.14 -1.54
CA PHE A 218 -2.24 10.58 -1.64
C PHE A 218 -1.93 11.79 -0.75
N LYS A 219 -2.93 12.61 -0.42
CA LYS A 219 -2.74 13.75 0.52
C LYS A 219 -2.20 13.32 1.89
N GLU A 220 -2.42 12.08 2.31
CA GLU A 220 -1.90 11.55 3.57
C GLU A 220 -0.36 11.45 3.58
N VAL A 221 0.25 11.37 2.40
CA VAL A 221 1.70 11.27 2.19
C VAL A 221 2.21 12.44 1.34
N ASP A 222 1.58 13.61 1.46
CA ASP A 222 1.98 14.82 0.74
C ASP A 222 3.49 15.12 0.88
N GLY A 223 4.13 15.57 -0.19
CA GLY A 223 5.58 15.76 -0.23
C GLY A 223 6.43 14.48 -0.39
N CYS A 224 5.85 13.28 -0.34
CA CYS A 224 6.54 12.04 -0.76
C CYS A 224 6.44 11.78 -2.28
N TYR A 225 5.66 12.59 -2.99
CA TYR A 225 5.44 12.45 -4.41
C TYR A 225 5.39 13.81 -5.11
N ILE A 226 5.63 13.80 -6.42
CA ILE A 226 5.38 14.90 -7.32
C ILE A 226 4.19 14.52 -8.20
N GLY A 227 3.13 15.32 -8.12
CA GLY A 227 1.91 15.11 -8.90
C GLY A 227 2.06 15.56 -10.35
N VAL A 228 1.62 14.72 -11.29
CA VAL A 228 1.62 15.01 -12.74
C VAL A 228 0.29 14.59 -13.37
N ASN A 229 -0.06 15.15 -14.51
CA ASN A 229 -1.30 14.84 -15.24
C ASN A 229 -1.02 14.30 -16.65
N THR A 230 0.18 14.48 -17.18
CA THR A 230 0.55 14.05 -18.54
C THR A 230 1.90 13.34 -18.56
N PRO A 231 2.19 12.54 -19.61
CA PRO A 231 3.50 11.93 -19.81
C PRO A 231 4.65 12.94 -19.86
N GLU A 232 4.41 14.09 -20.49
CA GLU A 232 5.42 15.16 -20.64
C GLU A 232 5.76 15.78 -19.28
N GLU A 233 4.75 16.03 -18.45
CA GLU A 233 4.98 16.47 -17.07
C GLU A 233 5.77 15.42 -16.28
N ALA A 234 5.44 14.13 -16.43
CA ALA A 234 6.18 13.06 -15.78
C ALA A 234 7.67 13.07 -16.16
N LEU A 235 7.98 13.19 -17.45
CA LEU A 235 9.36 13.25 -17.95
C LEU A 235 10.08 14.53 -17.50
N ALA A 236 9.39 15.67 -17.47
CA ALA A 236 9.95 16.91 -16.94
C ALA A 236 10.30 16.80 -15.44
N GLN A 237 9.49 16.09 -14.65
CA GLN A 237 9.79 15.84 -13.24
C GLN A 237 10.92 14.83 -13.06
N VAL A 238 11.07 13.85 -13.95
CA VAL A 238 12.27 13.00 -13.99
C VAL A 238 13.51 13.87 -14.17
N ASP A 239 13.49 14.82 -15.12
CA ASP A 239 14.60 15.73 -15.36
C ASP A 239 14.85 16.67 -14.16
N ALA A 240 13.81 17.15 -13.47
CA ALA A 240 13.96 17.99 -12.28
C ALA A 240 14.62 17.26 -11.08
N LEU A 241 14.52 15.93 -11.04
CA LEU A 241 15.10 15.10 -9.99
C LEU A 241 16.58 14.74 -10.23
N ARG A 242 17.13 15.06 -11.41
CA ARG A 242 18.52 14.73 -11.78
C ARG A 242 19.25 15.89 -12.46
N ASN A 243 20.55 15.97 -12.24
CA ASN A 243 21.45 16.86 -12.96
C ASN A 243 21.76 16.28 -14.36
N PRO A 244 22.33 17.08 -15.29
CA PRO A 244 22.72 16.59 -16.62
C PRO A 244 23.66 15.38 -16.61
N ASP A 245 24.52 15.26 -15.59
CA ASP A 245 25.42 14.12 -15.38
C ASP A 245 24.73 12.89 -14.73
N GLY A 246 23.41 12.98 -14.52
CA GLY A 246 22.59 11.96 -13.86
C GLY A 246 22.64 12.01 -12.34
N SER A 247 23.42 12.89 -11.72
CA SER A 247 23.48 12.98 -10.26
C SER A 247 22.19 13.53 -9.63
N GLN A 248 21.93 13.24 -8.36
CA GLN A 248 20.74 13.72 -7.66
C GLN A 248 20.72 15.25 -7.51
N THR A 249 19.56 15.87 -7.70
CA THR A 249 19.37 17.30 -7.40
C THR A 249 19.08 17.56 -5.91
N ALA A 250 19.13 18.83 -5.51
CA ALA A 250 18.65 19.25 -4.19
C ALA A 250 17.15 18.91 -4.00
N LEU A 251 16.35 19.00 -5.07
CA LEU A 251 14.94 18.61 -5.04
C LEU A 251 14.79 17.13 -4.68
N TYR A 252 15.55 16.25 -5.34
CA TYR A 252 15.56 14.82 -5.02
C TYR A 252 15.88 14.59 -3.54
N THR A 253 16.95 15.22 -3.04
CA THR A 253 17.43 15.03 -1.66
C THR A 253 16.39 15.47 -0.64
N ASN A 254 15.73 16.60 -0.90
CA ASN A 254 14.68 17.13 -0.04
C ASN A 254 13.45 16.20 0.02
N ILE A 255 13.00 15.71 -1.13
CA ILE A 255 11.86 14.76 -1.18
C ILE A 255 12.25 13.44 -0.51
N ALA A 256 13.44 12.90 -0.77
CA ALA A 256 13.92 11.67 -0.15
C ALA A 256 13.93 11.75 1.38
N LYS A 257 14.33 12.90 1.94
CA LYS A 257 14.27 13.15 3.38
C LYS A 257 12.83 13.13 3.91
N VAL A 258 11.92 13.85 3.25
CA VAL A 258 10.48 13.86 3.62
C VAL A 258 9.87 12.46 3.52
N CYS A 259 10.22 11.71 2.48
CA CYS A 259 9.84 10.32 2.29
C CYS A 259 10.21 9.45 3.50
N LEU A 260 11.47 9.49 3.94
CA LEU A 260 11.94 8.71 5.09
C LEU A 260 11.21 9.10 6.38
N GLU A 261 11.07 10.41 6.65
CA GLU A 261 10.41 10.92 7.85
C GLU A 261 8.93 10.51 7.90
N LYS A 262 8.20 10.68 6.79
CA LYS A 262 6.77 10.34 6.71
C LYS A 262 6.52 8.83 6.72
N ALA A 263 7.39 8.05 6.09
CA ALA A 263 7.23 6.60 6.02
C ALA A 263 7.24 5.94 7.41
N GLU A 264 7.95 6.50 8.40
CA GLU A 264 7.97 5.95 9.77
C GLU A 264 6.57 5.85 10.39
N LYS A 265 5.62 6.74 10.06
CA LYS A 265 4.21 6.63 10.50
C LYS A 265 3.60 5.28 10.08
N TYR A 266 4.03 4.75 8.94
CA TYR A 266 3.56 3.51 8.35
C TYR A 266 4.51 2.34 8.63
N HIS A 267 5.48 2.48 9.53
CA HIS A 267 6.33 1.35 9.94
C HIS A 267 5.50 0.31 10.70
N ILE A 268 5.84 -0.98 10.59
CA ILE A 268 5.09 -2.06 11.29
C ILE A 268 5.05 -1.86 12.80
N ASP A 269 6.14 -1.39 13.42
CA ASP A 269 6.19 -1.01 14.85
C ASP A 269 5.11 0.01 15.26
N ASN A 270 4.70 0.88 14.34
CA ASN A 270 3.73 1.94 14.62
C ASN A 270 2.31 1.50 14.24
N ILE A 271 2.15 0.80 13.12
CA ILE A 271 0.85 0.26 12.71
C ILE A 271 0.37 -0.86 13.64
N SER A 272 1.26 -1.73 14.10
CA SER A 272 0.91 -2.85 14.97
C SER A 272 0.31 -2.40 16.31
N LYS A 273 0.73 -1.23 16.83
CA LYS A 273 0.20 -0.63 18.07
C LYS A 273 -1.26 -0.22 17.98
N LEU A 274 -1.79 0.02 16.77
CA LEU A 274 -3.18 0.41 16.58
C LEU A 274 -4.17 -0.75 16.74
N PHE A 275 -3.71 -1.99 16.59
CA PHE A 275 -4.58 -3.17 16.70
C PHE A 275 -5.02 -3.47 18.15
N PRO A 276 -4.14 -3.39 19.17
CA PRO A 276 -4.55 -3.48 20.58
C PRO A 276 -5.53 -2.40 21.07
N GLU A 277 -5.65 -1.27 20.37
CA GLU A 277 -6.58 -0.19 20.72
C GLU A 277 -8.03 -0.48 20.30
N LEU A 278 -8.27 -1.58 19.58
CA LEU A 278 -9.60 -2.03 19.23
C LEU A 278 -10.33 -2.53 20.48
N THR A 279 -11.57 -2.05 20.66
CA THR A 279 -12.47 -2.39 21.77
C THR A 279 -13.78 -2.96 21.26
#